data_AF-A0A0F7ZHT2-F1
#
_entry.id   AF-A0A0F7ZHT2-F1
#
_cell.length_a   1.000
_cell.length_b   1.000
_cell.length_c   1.000
_cell.angle_alpha   90.00
_cell.angle_beta   90.00
_cell.angle_gamma   90.00
#
_symmetry.space_group_name_H-M   'P 1'
#
loop_
_entity.id
_entity.type
_entity.pdbx_description
1 polymer ?
#
loop_
_entity_poly.entity_id
_entity_poly.type
_entity_poly.pdbx_seq_one_letter_code
_entity_poly.pdbx_strand_id
1 'polypeptide(L)'
;MAPIDYSKWDNIDTDSEPEPSSAAKSPPPPMNASPPLDTSASHSDAEKVEAVIVRCEVEKHRFPLWSANTVPGDHPIFLQPVAPISALIEVPLVLHRIGTKSVNRADLDNQIATYLNIDANSGYAPPEWQSHVGTVVVARKDKRPLLPQHLEGIWMFCDHVLDLFGDGEGPPSWLYSRQAFEKWWAEYCEEQKRLRLGKGGERDPDDWRAVRSPYQV
;
A
#
# COMPACT_ATOMS: atom_id res chain seq x y z
N MET A 1 -3.99 -7.62 -23.42
CA MET A 1 -4.57 -7.82 -22.07
C MET A 1 -6.08 -7.74 -22.16
N ALA A 2 -6.78 -8.55 -21.36
CA ALA A 2 -8.23 -8.47 -21.19
C ALA A 2 -8.58 -7.33 -20.21
N PRO A 3 -9.77 -6.71 -20.30
CA PRO A 3 -10.20 -5.68 -19.35
C PRO A 3 -10.08 -6.18 -17.91
N ILE A 4 -9.47 -5.38 -17.03
CA ILE A 4 -9.35 -5.72 -15.61
C ILE A 4 -10.75 -5.66 -14.98
N ASP A 5 -11.29 -6.84 -14.71
CA ASP A 5 -12.54 -7.02 -14.00
C ASP A 5 -12.28 -6.97 -12.49
N TYR A 6 -12.63 -5.83 -11.87
CA TYR A 6 -12.48 -5.65 -10.43
C TYR A 6 -13.41 -6.58 -9.62
N SER A 7 -14.44 -7.19 -10.24
CA SER A 7 -15.33 -8.15 -9.57
C SER A 7 -14.67 -9.51 -9.29
N LYS A 8 -13.52 -9.80 -9.92
CA LYS A 8 -12.67 -10.94 -9.56
C LYS A 8 -12.14 -10.83 -8.12
N TRP A 9 -12.05 -9.62 -7.57
CA TRP A 9 -11.48 -9.34 -6.25
C TRP A 9 -12.53 -9.21 -5.14
N ASP A 10 -13.82 -9.24 -5.48
CA ASP A 10 -14.93 -9.28 -4.50
C ASP A 10 -15.27 -10.72 -4.05
N ASN A 11 -14.69 -11.75 -4.66
CA ASN A 11 -15.14 -13.15 -4.50
C ASN A 11 -14.04 -14.14 -4.05
N ILE A 12 -12.90 -13.70 -3.50
CA ILE A 12 -11.92 -14.62 -2.92
C ILE A 12 -12.15 -14.70 -1.41
N ASP A 13 -13.03 -15.61 -1.01
CA ASP A 13 -13.11 -16.10 0.35
C ASP A 13 -11.79 -16.79 0.68
N THR A 14 -11.04 -16.19 1.61
CA THR A 14 -9.85 -16.82 2.19
C THR A 14 -10.34 -17.85 3.21
N ASP A 15 -10.59 -19.08 2.75
CA ASP A 15 -10.86 -20.22 3.62
C ASP A 15 -9.63 -20.48 4.52
N SER A 16 -9.67 -19.94 5.74
CA SER A 16 -8.73 -20.28 6.81
C SER A 16 -9.52 -20.91 7.95
N GLU A 17 -9.46 -22.24 8.04
CA GLU A 17 -10.02 -22.99 9.15
C GLU A 17 -9.34 -22.61 10.49
N PRO A 18 -10.08 -22.48 11.60
CA PRO A 18 -9.49 -22.10 12.89
C PRO A 18 -8.94 -23.32 13.66
N GLU A 19 -7.65 -23.27 14.03
CA GLU A 19 -7.10 -24.14 15.09
C GLU A 19 -7.35 -23.55 16.51
N PRO A 20 -7.55 -24.41 17.53
CA PRO A 20 -8.04 -23.99 18.85
C PRO A 20 -7.00 -23.33 19.75
N SER A 21 -7.44 -22.24 20.38
CA SER A 21 -6.78 -21.45 21.42
C SER A 21 -6.55 -22.22 22.73
N SER A 22 -5.37 -22.06 23.32
CA SER A 22 -5.08 -22.39 24.72
C SER A 22 -4.72 -21.12 25.50
N ALA A 23 -5.56 -20.80 26.49
CA ALA A 23 -5.46 -19.62 27.34
C ALA A 23 -4.53 -19.83 28.54
N ALA A 24 -3.83 -18.76 28.97
CA ALA A 24 -3.34 -18.63 30.34
C ALA A 24 -3.32 -17.16 30.81
N LYS A 25 -3.62 -16.98 32.10
CA LYS A 25 -4.11 -15.78 32.81
C LYS A 25 -3.02 -14.82 33.29
N SER A 26 -3.37 -13.54 33.41
CA SER A 26 -2.64 -12.44 34.06
C SER A 26 -2.74 -12.43 35.60
N PRO A 27 -1.89 -11.63 36.28
CA PRO A 27 -2.33 -10.79 37.41
C PRO A 27 -1.81 -9.31 37.34
N PRO A 28 -2.34 -8.36 38.15
CA PRO A 28 -2.25 -6.90 37.93
C PRO A 28 -1.35 -6.17 38.99
N PRO A 29 -1.36 -4.82 39.17
CA PRO A 29 -0.17 -3.96 39.08
C PRO A 29 0.20 -3.25 40.42
N PRO A 30 1.14 -2.27 40.40
CA PRO A 30 0.96 -1.11 41.28
C PRO A 30 1.23 0.27 40.62
N MET A 31 0.53 1.26 41.17
CA MET A 31 0.48 2.68 40.85
C MET A 31 1.74 3.43 41.33
N ASN A 32 2.20 4.47 40.62
CA ASN A 32 2.25 5.84 41.15
C ASN A 32 2.81 6.92 40.19
N ALA A 33 2.15 8.09 40.27
CA ALA A 33 2.61 9.49 40.22
C ALA A 33 3.34 10.08 38.98
N SER A 34 2.67 11.03 38.32
CA SER A 34 3.26 12.22 37.63
C SER A 34 3.42 13.37 38.65
N PRO A 35 3.83 14.64 38.33
CA PRO A 35 4.33 15.31 37.09
C PRO A 35 5.61 16.18 37.41
N PRO A 36 6.05 17.29 36.72
CA PRO A 36 5.45 18.08 35.64
C PRO A 36 6.32 18.70 34.52
N LEU A 37 5.58 19.18 33.51
CA LEU A 37 5.69 20.35 32.63
C LEU A 37 6.87 20.62 31.67
N ASP A 38 6.43 21.11 30.51
CA ASP A 38 7.06 22.02 29.55
C ASP A 38 8.21 21.52 28.69
N THR A 39 7.85 21.18 27.44
CA THR A 39 8.47 21.87 26.32
C THR A 39 7.41 22.09 25.25
N SER A 40 6.99 23.34 25.09
CA SER A 40 6.36 23.85 23.89
C SER A 40 7.28 23.58 22.70
N ALA A 41 7.08 22.45 22.03
CA ALA A 41 7.61 22.25 20.70
C ALA A 41 6.81 23.18 19.79
N SER A 42 7.49 24.21 19.30
CA SER A 42 7.09 24.98 18.13
C SER A 42 6.42 24.04 17.13
N HIS A 43 5.16 24.29 16.80
CA HIS A 43 4.58 23.76 15.58
C HIS A 43 5.41 24.36 14.44
N SER A 44 6.48 23.66 14.05
CA SER A 44 7.00 23.76 12.71
C SER A 44 5.81 23.55 11.79
N ASP A 45 5.65 24.41 10.80
CA ASP A 45 4.88 24.05 9.61
C ASP A 45 5.59 22.85 9.00
N ALA A 46 5.29 21.66 9.52
CA ALA A 46 5.83 20.42 9.05
C ALA A 46 5.32 20.28 7.62
N GLU A 47 6.25 20.40 6.67
CA GLU A 47 6.00 20.25 5.25
C GLU A 47 5.11 19.02 5.03
N LYS A 48 3.93 19.21 4.43
CA LYS A 48 2.98 18.12 4.20
C LYS A 48 3.38 17.36 2.94
N VAL A 49 3.48 16.04 3.04
CA VAL A 49 3.81 15.14 1.94
C VAL A 49 2.54 14.43 1.48
N GLU A 50 2.27 14.44 0.18
CA GLU A 50 1.14 13.70 -0.40
C GLU A 50 1.40 12.19 -0.31
N ALA A 51 0.42 11.47 0.22
CA ALA A 51 0.43 10.06 0.56
C ALA A 51 -0.90 9.41 0.15
N VAL A 52 -1.00 8.10 0.25
CA VAL A 52 -2.23 7.36 -0.08
C VAL A 52 -2.60 6.43 1.08
N ILE A 53 -3.87 6.47 1.51
CA ILE A 53 -4.41 5.46 2.42
C ILE A 53 -4.85 4.25 1.60
N VAL A 54 -4.51 3.05 2.05
CA VAL A 54 -4.97 1.76 1.50
C VAL A 54 -5.72 1.02 2.60
N ARG A 55 -7.01 0.81 2.37
CA ARG A 55 -7.95 0.31 3.37
C ARG A 55 -7.98 -1.21 3.40
N CYS A 56 -8.08 -1.75 4.60
CA CYS A 56 -8.35 -3.18 4.80
C CYS A 56 -9.80 -3.53 4.50
N GLU A 57 -10.08 -4.84 4.51
CA GLU A 57 -11.36 -5.44 4.15
C GLU A 57 -12.57 -4.77 4.82
N VAL A 58 -12.55 -4.59 6.15
CA VAL A 58 -13.70 -4.01 6.86
C VAL A 58 -13.95 -2.55 6.51
N GLU A 59 -12.91 -1.80 6.14
CA GLU A 59 -13.04 -0.39 5.79
C GLU A 59 -13.45 -0.17 4.33
N LYS A 60 -13.10 -1.10 3.42
CA LYS A 60 -13.42 -0.99 1.99
C LYS A 60 -14.93 -1.06 1.70
N HIS A 61 -15.71 -1.62 2.62
CA HIS A 61 -17.18 -1.63 2.57
C HIS A 61 -17.81 -0.24 2.71
N ARG A 62 -17.08 0.73 3.28
CA ARG A 62 -17.61 2.06 3.62
C ARG A 62 -16.90 3.19 2.89
N PHE A 63 -15.73 2.92 2.37
CA PHE A 63 -14.84 3.91 1.77
C PHE A 63 -14.17 3.32 0.52
N PRO A 64 -13.70 4.16 -0.42
CA PRO A 64 -12.93 3.67 -1.56
C PRO A 64 -11.72 2.84 -1.11
N LEU A 65 -11.33 1.80 -1.87
CA LEU A 65 -10.20 0.92 -1.52
C LEU A 65 -8.93 1.70 -1.15
N TRP A 66 -8.64 2.78 -1.89
CA TRP A 66 -7.58 3.73 -1.55
C TRP A 66 -8.03 5.17 -1.78
N SER A 67 -7.36 6.12 -1.14
CA SER A 67 -7.62 7.55 -1.36
C SER A 67 -6.41 8.41 -1.04
N ALA A 68 -6.32 9.56 -1.70
CA ALA A 68 -5.31 10.58 -1.40
C ALA A 68 -5.37 11.01 0.08
N ASN A 69 -4.19 11.30 0.65
CA ASN A 69 -4.00 11.80 2.01
C ASN A 69 -2.73 12.67 2.05
N THR A 70 -2.47 13.31 3.19
CA THR A 70 -1.22 14.00 3.47
C THR A 70 -0.69 13.60 4.84
N VAL A 71 0.63 13.41 4.95
CA VAL A 71 1.31 13.19 6.23
C VAL A 71 2.31 14.31 6.50
N PRO A 72 2.59 14.63 7.78
CA PRO A 72 3.71 15.51 8.14
C PRO A 72 5.04 14.98 7.60
N GLY A 73 5.96 15.86 7.20
CA GLY A 73 7.27 15.49 6.65
C GLY A 73 8.20 14.79 7.65
N ASP A 74 7.90 14.86 8.94
CA ASP A 74 8.57 14.14 10.04
C ASP A 74 7.79 12.90 10.51
N HIS A 75 6.75 12.49 9.77
CA HIS A 75 5.94 11.34 10.10
C HIS A 75 6.79 10.04 10.18
N PRO A 76 6.55 9.15 11.18
CA PRO A 76 7.34 7.91 11.37
C PRO A 76 7.37 6.94 10.19
N ILE A 77 6.49 7.11 9.20
CA ILE A 77 6.49 6.34 7.95
C ILE A 77 7.82 6.45 7.21
N PHE A 78 8.52 7.60 7.28
CA PHE A 78 9.78 7.79 6.55
C PHE A 78 10.97 7.05 7.19
N LEU A 79 10.78 6.48 8.39
CA LEU A 79 11.75 5.59 9.04
C LEU A 79 11.61 4.13 8.58
N GLN A 80 10.53 3.79 7.89
CA GLN A 80 10.25 2.42 7.46
C GLN A 80 11.20 1.98 6.32
N PRO A 81 11.46 0.67 6.19
CA PRO A 81 12.18 0.14 5.04
C PRO A 81 11.40 0.39 3.74
N VAL A 82 12.11 0.55 2.62
CA VAL A 82 11.49 0.66 1.30
C VAL A 82 10.97 -0.72 0.90
N ALA A 83 9.79 -0.78 0.30
CA ALA A 83 9.22 -2.04 -0.17
C ALA A 83 10.09 -2.67 -1.28
N PRO A 84 10.26 -4.01 -1.33
CA PRO A 84 11.35 -4.62 -2.09
C PRO A 84 11.33 -4.32 -3.60
N ILE A 85 10.21 -4.57 -4.29
CA ILE A 85 10.08 -4.28 -5.73
C ILE A 85 10.15 -2.78 -5.99
N SER A 86 9.50 -1.98 -5.12
CA SER A 86 9.51 -0.51 -5.20
C SER A 86 10.93 0.08 -5.20
N ALA A 87 11.85 -0.52 -4.44
CA ALA A 87 13.26 -0.13 -4.45
C ALA A 87 13.93 -0.42 -5.81
N LEU A 88 13.64 -1.58 -6.42
CA LEU A 88 14.26 -2.01 -7.68
C LEU A 88 13.77 -1.20 -8.89
N ILE A 89 12.54 -0.72 -8.87
CA ILE A 89 11.99 0.17 -9.91
C ILE A 89 12.31 1.65 -9.65
N GLU A 90 12.99 2.00 -8.55
CA GLU A 90 13.32 3.40 -8.19
C GLU A 90 12.10 4.30 -7.86
N VAL A 91 11.00 3.72 -7.38
CA VAL A 91 9.88 4.47 -6.77
C VAL A 91 9.77 4.05 -5.31
N PRO A 92 10.48 4.72 -4.38
CA PRO A 92 10.78 4.14 -3.06
C PRO A 92 9.58 4.23 -2.11
N LEU A 93 8.60 3.34 -2.23
CA LEU A 93 7.43 3.29 -1.36
C LEU A 93 7.79 2.83 0.06
N VAL A 94 7.20 3.49 1.05
CA VAL A 94 7.22 3.14 2.47
C VAL A 94 5.78 3.02 2.97
N LEU A 95 5.52 2.05 3.86
CA LEU A 95 4.18 1.74 4.36
C LEU A 95 4.15 1.83 5.88
N HIS A 96 3.05 2.33 6.44
CA HIS A 96 2.84 2.41 7.89
C HIS A 96 1.40 2.06 8.25
N ARG A 97 1.21 1.14 9.19
CA ARG A 97 -0.12 0.71 9.68
C ARG A 97 -0.71 1.79 10.57
N ILE A 98 -1.98 2.14 10.36
CA ILE A 98 -2.66 3.18 11.16
C ILE A 98 -3.56 2.61 12.27
N GLY A 99 -3.57 1.28 12.45
CA GLY A 99 -4.13 0.63 13.64
C GLY A 99 -5.64 0.38 13.61
N THR A 100 -6.20 -0.01 12.46
CA THR A 100 -7.60 -0.48 12.36
C THR A 100 -7.83 -1.66 13.31
N LYS A 101 -8.95 -1.64 14.04
CA LYS A 101 -9.33 -2.69 14.98
C LYS A 101 -10.55 -3.43 14.46
N SER A 102 -10.47 -4.75 14.42
CA SER A 102 -11.63 -5.62 14.30
C SER A 102 -11.50 -6.82 15.24
N VAL A 103 -12.64 -7.37 15.64
CA VAL A 103 -12.75 -8.62 16.39
C VAL A 103 -12.56 -9.84 15.49
N ASN A 104 -12.90 -9.72 14.21
CA ASN A 104 -12.60 -10.71 13.19
C ASN A 104 -11.24 -10.35 12.56
N ARG A 105 -10.37 -11.35 12.35
CA ARG A 105 -9.03 -11.08 11.79
C ARG A 105 -9.06 -10.85 10.28
N ALA A 106 -9.93 -11.56 9.57
CA ALA A 106 -10.07 -11.42 8.11
C ALA A 106 -10.48 -9.99 7.70
N ASP A 107 -11.24 -9.31 8.55
CA ASP A 107 -11.58 -7.89 8.41
C ASP A 107 -10.36 -6.96 8.27
N LEU A 108 -9.20 -7.40 8.78
CA LEU A 108 -7.95 -6.64 8.73
C LEU A 108 -7.07 -7.03 7.53
N ASP A 109 -7.51 -7.95 6.67
CA ASP A 109 -6.73 -8.31 5.49
C ASP A 109 -6.64 -7.12 4.53
N ASN A 110 -5.46 -6.96 3.95
CA ASN A 110 -5.14 -5.86 3.05
C ASN A 110 -4.22 -6.39 1.95
N GLN A 111 -4.84 -6.95 0.91
CA GLN A 111 -4.12 -7.61 -0.18
C GLN A 111 -3.22 -6.63 -0.95
N ILE A 112 -3.64 -5.38 -1.13
CA ILE A 112 -2.81 -4.35 -1.77
C ILE A 112 -1.53 -4.13 -0.97
N ALA A 113 -1.64 -3.95 0.35
CA ALA A 113 -0.46 -3.80 1.20
C ALA A 113 0.43 -5.06 1.20
N THR A 114 -0.17 -6.24 1.07
CA THR A 114 0.54 -7.51 0.93
C THR A 114 1.36 -7.52 -0.36
N TYR A 115 0.73 -7.21 -1.49
CA TYR A 115 1.36 -7.25 -2.82
C TYR A 115 2.47 -6.22 -2.96
N LEU A 116 2.28 -5.03 -2.38
CA LEU A 116 3.32 -4.01 -2.37
C LEU A 116 4.59 -4.45 -1.60
N ASN A 117 4.47 -5.41 -0.67
CA ASN A 117 5.58 -5.90 0.16
C ASN A 117 6.15 -7.25 -0.27
N ILE A 118 5.78 -7.77 -1.44
CA ILE A 118 6.32 -9.06 -1.90
C ILE A 118 7.84 -8.99 -2.09
N ASP A 119 8.51 -10.06 -1.71
CA ASP A 119 9.93 -10.24 -1.97
C ASP A 119 10.15 -10.56 -3.45
N ALA A 120 11.13 -9.88 -4.06
CA ALA A 120 11.39 -9.94 -5.49
C ALA A 120 11.86 -11.33 -5.97
N ASN A 121 12.39 -12.17 -5.07
CA ASN A 121 12.94 -13.49 -5.41
C ASN A 121 11.95 -14.64 -5.15
N SER A 122 11.01 -14.46 -4.23
CA SER A 122 10.10 -15.52 -3.82
C SER A 122 8.64 -15.25 -4.20
N GLY A 123 8.29 -13.98 -4.47
CA GLY A 123 6.91 -13.57 -4.70
C GLY A 123 6.07 -13.50 -3.42
N TYR A 124 6.62 -13.88 -2.26
CA TYR A 124 5.88 -13.83 -0.99
C TYR A 124 6.15 -12.53 -0.24
N ALA A 125 5.11 -11.92 0.31
CA ALA A 125 5.28 -10.92 1.36
C ALA A 125 5.89 -11.58 2.61
N PRO A 126 6.69 -10.87 3.42
CA PRO A 126 7.15 -11.41 4.70
C PRO A 126 5.95 -11.58 5.66
N PRO A 127 6.04 -12.48 6.67
CA PRO A 127 4.89 -12.92 7.48
C PRO A 127 4.04 -11.79 8.06
N GLU A 128 4.67 -10.71 8.52
CA GLU A 128 3.96 -9.57 9.09
C GLU A 128 3.04 -8.87 8.08
N TRP A 129 3.30 -8.98 6.78
CA TRP A 129 2.56 -8.35 5.69
C TRP A 129 1.64 -9.33 4.95
N GLN A 130 1.57 -10.60 5.33
CA GLN A 130 0.77 -11.62 4.62
C GLN A 130 -0.73 -11.58 4.96
N SER A 131 -1.08 -11.28 6.21
CA SER A 131 -2.47 -11.25 6.67
C SER A 131 -2.64 -10.28 7.83
N HIS A 132 -3.89 -9.85 8.05
CA HIS A 132 -4.31 -9.06 9.19
C HIS A 132 -3.52 -7.75 9.36
N VAL A 133 -3.14 -7.16 8.22
CA VAL A 133 -2.26 -5.99 8.12
C VAL A 133 -2.94 -4.73 8.65
N GLY A 134 -4.26 -4.64 8.49
CA GLY A 134 -5.08 -3.45 8.75
C GLY A 134 -4.93 -2.39 7.66
N THR A 135 -5.55 -1.23 7.88
CA THR A 135 -5.37 -0.07 6.99
C THR A 135 -3.96 0.49 7.14
N VAL A 136 -3.39 0.91 6.01
CA VAL A 136 -2.06 1.49 5.93
C VAL A 136 -2.08 2.84 5.25
N VAL A 137 -1.12 3.68 5.58
CA VAL A 137 -0.72 4.83 4.77
C VAL A 137 0.57 4.48 4.03
N VAL A 138 0.63 4.87 2.77
CA VAL A 138 1.76 4.67 1.85
C VAL A 138 2.26 6.04 1.40
N ALA A 139 3.58 6.24 1.44
CA ALA A 139 4.22 7.45 0.93
C ALA A 139 5.51 7.08 0.19
N ARG A 140 6.09 8.03 -0.53
CA ARG A 140 7.46 7.86 -1.04
C ARG A 140 8.48 8.28 0.00
N LYS A 141 9.53 7.48 0.17
CA LYS A 141 10.62 7.73 1.13
C LYS A 141 11.39 9.01 0.85
N ASP A 142 11.47 9.40 -0.43
CA ASP A 142 12.07 10.66 -0.88
C ASP A 142 11.17 11.89 -0.67
N LYS A 143 10.00 11.71 -0.03
CA LYS A 143 9.00 12.74 0.27
C LYS A 143 8.41 13.44 -0.95
N ARG A 144 8.61 12.91 -2.16
CA ARG A 144 7.88 13.39 -3.33
C ARG A 144 6.42 12.96 -3.27
N PRO A 145 5.52 13.66 -3.98
CA PRO A 145 4.11 13.31 -4.02
C PRO A 145 3.88 11.86 -4.47
N LEU A 146 3.00 11.15 -3.76
CA LEU A 146 2.44 9.88 -4.19
C LEU A 146 0.95 10.07 -4.50
N LEU A 147 0.59 10.00 -5.78
CA LEU A 147 -0.80 10.09 -6.20
C LEU A 147 -1.49 8.71 -6.12
N PRO A 148 -2.83 8.64 -5.95
CA PRO A 148 -3.59 7.39 -5.99
C PRO A 148 -3.29 6.51 -7.21
N GLN A 149 -3.14 7.12 -8.38
CA GLN A 149 -2.84 6.43 -9.64
C GLN A 149 -1.42 5.85 -9.64
N HIS A 150 -0.46 6.53 -9.01
CA HIS A 150 0.90 5.98 -8.84
C HIS A 150 0.87 4.72 -7.98
N LEU A 151 0.14 4.76 -6.86
CA LEU A 151 -0.06 3.58 -6.02
C LEU A 151 -0.72 2.45 -6.82
N GLU A 152 -1.81 2.74 -7.53
CA GLU A 152 -2.54 1.75 -8.32
C GLU A 152 -1.63 1.07 -9.36
N GLY A 153 -0.88 1.84 -10.15
CA GLY A 153 0.01 1.24 -11.13
C GLY A 153 1.16 0.44 -10.50
N ILE A 154 1.70 0.85 -9.35
CA ILE A 154 2.74 0.04 -8.67
C ILE A 154 2.14 -1.25 -8.10
N TRP A 155 0.93 -1.20 -7.54
CA TRP A 155 0.22 -2.39 -7.09
C TRP A 155 -0.07 -3.36 -8.24
N MET A 156 -0.61 -2.86 -9.35
CA MET A 156 -0.90 -3.68 -10.52
C MET A 156 0.37 -4.21 -11.20
N PHE A 157 1.50 -3.51 -11.09
CA PHE A 157 2.78 -4.04 -11.50
C PHE A 157 3.23 -5.21 -10.60
N CYS A 158 3.01 -5.12 -9.29
CA CYS A 158 3.29 -6.24 -8.38
C CYS A 158 2.35 -7.44 -8.64
N ASP A 159 1.08 -7.19 -8.96
CA ASP A 159 0.13 -8.22 -9.41
C ASP A 159 0.64 -8.93 -10.68
N HIS A 160 1.07 -8.16 -11.68
CA HIS A 160 1.68 -8.71 -12.89
C HIS A 160 2.94 -9.55 -12.62
N VAL A 161 3.78 -9.14 -11.66
CA VAL A 161 4.94 -9.94 -11.23
C VAL A 161 4.50 -11.27 -10.60
N LEU A 162 3.44 -11.28 -9.80
CA LEU A 162 2.91 -12.50 -9.18
C LEU A 162 2.31 -13.47 -10.19
N ASP A 163 1.65 -12.97 -11.23
CA ASP A 163 1.17 -13.82 -12.34
C ASP A 163 2.33 -14.63 -12.96
N LEU A 164 3.49 -13.99 -13.18
CA LEU A 164 4.68 -14.67 -13.74
C LEU A 164 5.28 -15.71 -12.79
N PHE A 165 5.20 -15.49 -11.47
CA PHE A 165 5.53 -16.52 -10.49
C PHE A 165 4.57 -17.72 -10.59
N GLY A 166 3.27 -17.46 -10.75
CA GLY A 166 2.23 -18.48 -10.92
C GLY A 166 2.39 -19.34 -12.17
N ASP A 167 2.92 -18.76 -13.24
CA ASP A 167 3.21 -19.45 -14.51
C ASP A 167 4.47 -20.33 -14.45
N GLY A 168 5.20 -20.31 -13.34
CA GLY A 168 6.39 -21.15 -13.12
C GLY A 168 7.67 -20.61 -13.76
N GLU A 169 7.67 -19.36 -14.21
CA GLU A 169 8.84 -18.71 -14.81
C GLU A 169 9.92 -18.34 -13.79
N GLY A 170 9.60 -18.44 -12.49
CA GLY A 170 10.44 -17.98 -11.41
C GLY A 170 10.47 -16.46 -11.31
N PRO A 171 11.47 -15.86 -10.65
CA PRO A 171 11.53 -14.42 -10.44
C PRO A 171 11.71 -13.66 -11.77
N PRO A 172 10.79 -12.75 -12.14
CA PRO A 172 10.90 -12.00 -13.40
C PRO A 172 11.90 -10.85 -13.29
N SER A 173 13.18 -11.15 -13.05
CA SER A 173 14.21 -10.15 -12.76
C SER A 173 14.42 -9.13 -13.88
N TRP A 174 14.04 -9.44 -15.11
CA TRP A 174 14.06 -8.51 -16.24
C TRP A 174 13.05 -7.36 -16.11
N LEU A 175 12.03 -7.49 -15.25
CA LEU A 175 11.07 -6.43 -14.94
C LEU A 175 11.57 -5.48 -13.85
N TYR A 176 12.57 -5.87 -13.06
CA TYR A 176 13.01 -5.13 -11.88
C TYR A 176 14.02 -4.03 -12.22
N SER A 177 13.58 -3.07 -13.04
CA SER A 177 14.33 -1.86 -13.34
C SER A 177 13.37 -0.72 -13.61
N ARG A 178 13.85 0.51 -13.39
CA ARG A 178 13.14 1.73 -13.78
C ARG A 178 12.68 1.68 -15.24
N GLN A 179 13.56 1.27 -16.17
CA GLN A 179 13.23 1.26 -17.60
C GLN A 179 12.10 0.28 -17.93
N ALA A 180 12.14 -0.93 -17.35
CA ALA A 180 11.08 -1.92 -17.55
C ALA A 180 9.75 -1.43 -16.96
N PHE A 181 9.79 -0.85 -15.76
CA PHE A 181 8.60 -0.26 -15.15
C PHE A 181 8.07 0.94 -15.93
N GLU A 182 8.90 1.85 -16.43
CA GLU A 182 8.45 3.00 -17.25
C GLU A 182 7.75 2.53 -18.52
N LYS A 183 8.24 1.45 -19.14
CA LYS A 183 7.57 0.82 -20.28
C LYS A 183 6.21 0.24 -19.89
N TRP A 184 6.16 -0.59 -18.84
CA TRP A 184 4.92 -1.18 -18.33
C TRP A 184 3.90 -0.09 -17.93
N TRP A 185 4.35 0.94 -17.23
CA TRP A 185 3.54 2.07 -16.79
C TRP A 185 2.92 2.81 -17.96
N ALA A 186 3.67 3.02 -19.04
CA ALA A 186 3.16 3.67 -20.25
C ALA A 186 2.04 2.84 -20.90
N GLU A 187 2.24 1.52 -21.03
CA GLU A 187 1.22 0.61 -21.57
C GLU A 187 -0.02 0.56 -20.67
N TYR A 188 0.17 0.46 -19.36
CA TYR A 188 -0.92 0.48 -18.37
C TYR A 188 -1.70 1.80 -18.40
N CYS A 189 -1.02 2.95 -18.50
CA CYS A 189 -1.66 4.25 -18.63
C CYS A 189 -2.54 4.35 -19.88
N GLU A 190 -2.06 3.88 -21.03
CA GLU A 190 -2.84 3.90 -22.27
C GLU A 190 -4.11 3.03 -22.16
N GLU A 191 -4.01 1.88 -21.49
CA GLU A 191 -5.17 1.05 -21.21
C GLU A 191 -6.17 1.77 -20.28
N GLN A 192 -5.71 2.34 -19.16
CA GLN A 192 -6.60 3.04 -18.23
C GLN A 192 -7.27 4.28 -18.85
N LYS A 193 -6.56 5.03 -19.71
CA LYS A 193 -7.16 6.17 -20.46
C LYS A 193 -8.30 5.77 -21.39
N ARG A 194 -8.31 4.51 -21.85
CA ARG A 194 -9.36 3.94 -22.70
C ARG A 194 -10.55 3.46 -21.87
N LEU A 195 -10.29 2.91 -20.68
CA LEU A 195 -11.31 2.34 -19.79
C LEU A 195 -11.99 3.40 -18.92
N ARG A 196 -11.26 4.42 -18.49
CA ARG A 196 -11.72 5.44 -17.55
C ARG A 196 -11.86 6.80 -18.22
N LEU A 197 -12.99 7.45 -17.94
CA LEU A 197 -13.37 8.73 -18.55
C LEU A 197 -13.08 9.94 -17.64
N GLY A 198 -12.25 9.78 -16.61
CA GLY A 198 -12.00 10.81 -15.58
C GLY A 198 -11.76 12.20 -16.17
N LYS A 199 -12.22 13.21 -15.43
CA LYS A 199 -12.23 14.62 -15.90
C LYS A 199 -11.75 15.61 -14.85
N GLY A 200 -11.40 15.13 -13.65
CA GLY A 200 -11.03 15.98 -12.51
C GLY A 200 -9.54 16.29 -12.39
N GLY A 201 -8.72 15.99 -13.40
CA GLY A 201 -7.28 16.29 -13.40
C GLY A 201 -6.46 15.36 -12.51
N GLU A 202 -5.22 15.74 -12.17
CA GLU A 202 -4.26 14.86 -11.46
C GLU A 202 -4.77 14.27 -10.14
N ARG A 203 -5.74 14.94 -9.48
CA ARG A 203 -6.32 14.50 -8.20
C ARG A 203 -7.55 13.61 -8.33
N ASP A 204 -8.08 13.45 -9.54
CA ASP A 204 -9.15 12.50 -9.84
C ASP A 204 -8.52 11.12 -10.10
N PRO A 205 -8.74 10.13 -9.21
CA PRO A 205 -8.14 8.79 -9.35
C PRO A 205 -8.53 8.08 -10.66
N ASP A 206 -9.59 8.54 -11.33
CA ASP A 206 -10.03 7.98 -12.62
C ASP A 206 -9.52 8.78 -13.83
N ASP A 207 -8.88 9.95 -13.63
CA ASP A 207 -8.32 10.77 -14.71
C ASP A 207 -6.85 10.42 -15.02
N TRP A 208 -6.69 9.29 -15.71
CA TRP A 208 -5.40 8.81 -16.20
C TRP A 208 -4.81 9.64 -17.35
N ARG A 209 -5.50 10.68 -17.83
CA ARG A 209 -4.97 11.57 -18.89
C ARG A 209 -4.12 12.68 -18.31
N ALA A 210 -4.43 13.11 -17.09
CA ALA A 210 -3.68 14.13 -16.38
C ALA A 210 -2.47 13.58 -15.62
N VAL A 211 -2.45 12.28 -15.30
CA VAL A 211 -1.39 11.68 -14.47
C VAL A 211 -0.03 11.67 -15.18
N ARG A 212 0.98 12.26 -14.53
CA ARG A 212 2.39 12.17 -14.93
C ARG A 212 3.04 10.91 -14.35
N SER A 213 4.12 10.48 -14.99
CA SER A 213 4.94 9.37 -14.49
C SER A 213 5.41 9.62 -13.05
N PRO A 214 5.48 8.59 -12.19
CA PRO A 214 6.04 8.70 -10.84
C PRO A 214 7.46 9.31 -10.80
N TYR A 215 8.24 9.22 -11.88
CA TYR A 215 9.59 9.79 -11.94
C TYR A 215 9.63 11.28 -12.33
N GLN A 216 8.49 11.85 -12.75
CA GLN A 216 8.36 13.22 -13.27
C GLN A 216 7.64 14.18 -12.32
N VAL A 217 7.19 13.69 -11.17
CA VAL A 217 6.64 14.49 -10.08
C VAL A 217 7.71 14.87 -9.07
#